data_AF-A0A8J4YIX3-F1
#
_entry.id   AF-A0A8J4YIX3-F1
#
_cell.length_a   1.000
_cell.length_b   1.000
_cell.length_c   1.000
_cell.angle_alpha   90.00
_cell.angle_beta   90.00
_cell.angle_gamma   90.00
#
_symmetry.space_group_name_H-M   'P 1'
#
loop_
_entity.id
_entity.type
_entity.pdbx_description
1 polymer ?
#
loop_
_entity_poly.entity_id
_entity_poly.type
_entity_poly.pdbx_seq_one_letter_code
_entity_poly.pdbx_strand_id
1 'polypeptide(L)'
;MAATSQFLIVTLTVCLSGVLCLPGDLDADIKLKEQREALQKLECEPKATWVYIESQLEPHDDLPDKTYYPHVVSVRRCLKECSFCGNAMMGVPDKTCKPDTIEPRDVVVQLFNDVERTRTITLMEHKSCKCM
;
A
#
# COMPACT_ATOMS: atom_id res chain seq x y z
N MET A 1 82.56 -8.21 -16.41
CA MET A 1 81.78 -8.24 -15.15
C MET A 1 80.33 -8.03 -15.56
N ALA A 2 79.55 -9.07 -15.87
CA ALA A 2 78.79 -9.93 -14.93
C ALA A 2 77.95 -9.06 -13.96
N ALA A 3 76.62 -9.17 -13.86
CA ALA A 3 75.74 -10.31 -14.11
C ALA A 3 74.31 -9.88 -14.50
N THR A 4 73.68 -10.72 -15.32
CA THR A 4 72.23 -10.88 -15.47
C THR A 4 71.58 -11.30 -14.14
N SER A 5 70.39 -10.79 -13.84
CA SER A 5 69.40 -11.57 -13.09
C SER A 5 67.99 -11.08 -13.42
N GLN A 6 67.30 -11.84 -14.27
CA GLN A 6 65.85 -11.92 -14.28
C GLN A 6 65.41 -12.54 -12.96
N PHE A 7 64.39 -12.00 -12.29
CA PHE A 7 63.35 -12.83 -11.68
C PHE A 7 62.05 -12.01 -11.57
N LEU A 8 61.12 -12.37 -12.44
CA LEU A 8 59.69 -12.23 -12.26
C LEU A 8 59.29 -12.85 -10.92
N ILE A 9 58.60 -12.09 -10.07
CA ILE A 9 57.58 -12.68 -9.18
C ILE A 9 56.30 -11.87 -9.38
N VAL A 10 55.47 -12.43 -10.25
CA VAL A 10 54.02 -12.24 -10.27
C VAL A 10 53.49 -12.61 -8.90
N THR A 11 52.84 -11.66 -8.22
CA THR A 11 51.76 -12.00 -7.28
C THR A 11 50.62 -11.01 -7.47
N LEU A 12 49.71 -11.38 -8.37
CA LEU A 12 48.31 -11.00 -8.29
C LEU A 12 47.78 -11.41 -6.91
N THR A 13 47.35 -10.45 -6.11
CA THR A 13 46.26 -10.61 -5.13
C THR A 13 45.46 -9.31 -5.21
N VAL A 14 44.64 -9.13 -6.26
CA VAL A 14 43.22 -9.50 -6.21
C VAL A 14 42.66 -9.34 -4.79
N CYS A 15 42.49 -8.09 -4.36
CA CYS A 15 41.41 -7.78 -3.42
C CYS A 15 40.08 -7.96 -4.18
N LEU A 16 39.76 -9.21 -4.56
CA LEU A 16 38.39 -9.67 -4.49
C LEU A 16 38.09 -9.63 -3.00
N SER A 17 37.63 -8.47 -2.52
CA SER A 17 36.75 -8.43 -1.37
C SER A 17 35.54 -9.28 -1.77
N GLY A 18 35.70 -10.59 -1.63
CA GLY A 18 34.61 -11.51 -1.61
C GLY A 18 33.67 -10.94 -0.57
N VAL A 19 32.54 -10.43 -1.04
CA VAL A 19 31.33 -10.48 -0.24
C VAL A 19 31.19 -11.97 0.03
N LEU A 20 31.75 -12.41 1.16
CA LEU A 20 31.48 -13.71 1.73
C LEU A 20 29.97 -13.69 1.91
N CYS A 21 29.26 -14.31 0.97
CA CYS A 21 27.94 -14.85 1.22
C CYS A 21 28.15 -15.85 2.35
N LEU A 22 28.10 -15.33 3.58
CA LEU A 22 28.05 -16.15 4.78
C LEU A 22 26.96 -17.19 4.54
N PRO A 23 27.20 -18.46 4.91
CA PRO A 23 26.14 -19.46 4.85
C PRO A 23 24.94 -18.89 5.60
N GLY A 24 23.83 -18.69 4.87
CA GLY A 24 22.64 -18.06 5.40
C GLY A 24 22.21 -18.82 6.65
N ASP A 25 22.15 -18.11 7.77
CA ASP A 25 21.54 -18.62 8.98
C ASP A 25 20.07 -18.93 8.63
N LEU A 26 19.71 -20.22 8.61
CA LEU A 26 18.36 -20.68 8.28
C LEU A 26 17.31 -19.94 9.12
N ASP A 27 17.63 -19.60 10.37
CA ASP A 27 16.74 -18.84 11.25
C ASP A 27 16.60 -17.37 10.81
N ALA A 28 17.66 -16.78 10.25
CA ALA A 28 17.60 -15.44 9.68
C ALA A 28 16.77 -15.42 8.38
N ASP A 29 16.92 -16.41 7.52
CA ASP A 29 16.15 -16.54 6.28
C ASP A 29 14.64 -16.72 6.56
N ILE A 30 14.28 -17.53 7.56
CA ILE A 30 12.89 -17.70 8.00
C ILE A 30 12.33 -16.36 8.49
N LYS A 31 13.05 -15.64 9.34
CA LYS A 31 12.61 -14.32 9.85
C LYS A 31 12.45 -13.28 8.74
N LEU A 32 13.38 -13.24 7.78
CA LEU A 32 13.29 -12.34 6.63
C LEU A 32 12.07 -12.65 5.76
N LYS A 33 11.74 -13.94 5.59
CA LYS A 33 10.53 -14.36 4.88
C LYS A 33 9.26 -13.91 5.60
N GLU A 34 9.18 -14.13 6.91
CA GLU A 34 8.04 -13.69 7.73
C GLU A 34 7.86 -12.16 7.68
N GLN A 35 8.96 -11.41 7.79
CA GLN A 35 8.94 -9.95 7.67
C GLN A 35 8.47 -9.49 6.29
N ARG A 36 8.92 -10.16 5.22
CA ARG A 36 8.47 -9.86 3.86
C ARG A 36 6.98 -10.11 3.68
N GLU A 37 6.47 -11.24 4.19
CA GLU A 37 5.03 -11.55 4.15
C GLU A 37 4.21 -10.55 4.97
N ALA A 38 4.73 -10.12 6.13
CA ALA A 38 4.09 -9.07 6.94
C ALA A 38 4.04 -7.74 6.20
N LEU A 39 5.13 -7.35 5.52
CA LEU A 39 5.19 -6.12 4.72
C LEU A 39 4.25 -6.18 3.51
N GLN A 40 4.10 -7.34 2.86
CA GLN A 40 3.15 -7.53 1.76
C GLN A 40 1.70 -7.28 2.21
N LYS A 41 1.31 -7.71 3.42
CA LYS A 41 -0.02 -7.42 3.97
C LYS A 41 -0.26 -5.93 4.26
N LEU A 42 0.82 -5.18 4.40
CA LEU A 42 0.83 -3.73 4.60
C LEU A 42 1.05 -2.97 3.29
N GLU A 43 0.89 -3.61 2.14
CA GLU A 43 0.98 -2.90 0.86
C GLU A 43 -0.02 -1.74 0.79
N CYS A 44 0.36 -0.67 0.07
CA CYS A 44 -0.51 0.46 -0.19
C CYS A 44 -1.49 0.12 -1.31
N GLU A 45 -2.61 -0.48 -0.93
CA GLU A 45 -3.68 -0.91 -1.83
C GLU A 45 -5.06 -0.48 -1.32
N PRO A 46 -6.09 -0.41 -2.19
CA PRO A 46 -7.45 -0.08 -1.76
C PRO A 46 -8.05 -1.19 -0.89
N LYS A 47 -8.48 -0.85 0.32
CA LYS A 47 -9.07 -1.77 1.30
C LYS A 47 -10.57 -1.49 1.47
N ALA A 48 -11.34 -2.54 1.68
CA ALA A 48 -12.77 -2.43 1.91
C ALA A 48 -13.03 -1.70 3.25
N THR A 49 -13.76 -0.60 3.19
CA THR A 49 -14.04 0.26 4.35
C THR A 49 -15.53 0.55 4.40
N TRP A 50 -16.11 0.51 5.59
CA TRP A 50 -17.51 0.85 5.83
C TRP A 50 -17.65 2.36 5.97
N VAL A 51 -18.51 2.96 5.14
CA VAL A 51 -18.80 4.40 5.18
C VAL A 51 -20.30 4.63 5.37
N TYR A 52 -20.64 5.63 6.18
CA TYR A 52 -22.00 6.12 6.30
C TYR A 52 -22.34 6.96 5.07
N ILE A 53 -23.43 6.61 4.38
CA ILE A 53 -23.87 7.31 3.17
C ILE A 53 -24.04 8.81 3.44
N GLU A 54 -24.63 9.20 4.58
CA GLU A 54 -24.89 10.60 4.94
C GLU A 54 -23.63 11.46 4.94
N SER A 55 -22.49 10.90 5.35
CA SER A 55 -21.21 11.62 5.38
C SER A 55 -20.58 11.85 4.01
N GLN A 56 -21.14 11.25 2.97
CA GLN A 56 -20.65 11.31 1.60
C GLN A 56 -21.56 12.14 0.68
N LEU A 57 -22.69 12.62 1.21
CA LEU A 57 -23.67 13.40 0.46
C LEU A 57 -23.22 14.85 0.30
N GLU A 58 -23.73 15.50 -0.74
CA GLU A 58 -23.56 16.93 -0.90
C GLU A 58 -24.42 17.68 0.12
N PRO A 59 -24.03 18.89 0.58
CA PRO A 59 -24.77 19.62 1.60
C PRO A 59 -26.25 19.94 1.27
N HIS A 60 -26.62 19.77 -0.01
CA HIS A 60 -27.94 20.07 -0.57
C HIS A 60 -28.77 18.80 -0.84
N ASP A 61 -28.25 17.62 -0.51
CA ASP A 61 -29.02 16.37 -0.59
C ASP A 61 -30.09 16.30 0.51
N ASP A 62 -31.32 16.01 0.12
CA ASP A 62 -32.49 15.80 0.99
C ASP A 62 -32.59 14.36 1.54
N LEU A 63 -31.65 13.48 1.18
CA LEU A 63 -31.67 12.08 1.63
C LEU A 63 -31.59 11.92 3.17
N PRO A 64 -30.81 12.73 3.93
CA PRO A 64 -30.76 12.61 5.40
C PRO A 64 -32.11 12.84 6.09
N ASP A 65 -33.02 13.59 5.45
CA ASP A 65 -34.36 13.85 5.98
C ASP A 65 -35.33 12.69 5.72
N LYS A 66 -34.91 11.67 4.97
CA LYS A 66 -35.72 10.52 4.56
C LYS A 66 -35.37 9.27 5.36
N THR A 67 -36.34 8.36 5.50
CA THR A 67 -36.08 7.02 6.01
C THR A 67 -35.60 6.14 4.86
N TYR A 68 -34.37 5.64 4.91
CA TYR A 68 -33.79 4.84 3.82
C TYR A 68 -32.92 3.68 4.30
N TYR A 69 -32.63 2.73 3.40
CA TYR A 69 -31.72 1.61 3.66
C TYR A 69 -30.96 1.21 2.38
N PRO A 70 -29.65 0.85 2.46
CA PRO A 70 -28.81 0.81 3.65
C PRO A 70 -28.24 2.19 4.05
N HIS A 71 -27.94 2.39 5.33
CA HIS A 71 -27.24 3.61 5.81
C HIS A 71 -25.72 3.54 5.65
N VAL A 72 -25.18 2.31 5.63
CA VAL A 72 -23.73 2.04 5.59
C VAL A 72 -23.44 1.13 4.41
N VAL A 73 -22.39 1.45 3.66
CA VAL A 73 -21.93 0.64 2.53
C VAL A 73 -20.44 0.44 2.55
N SER A 74 -20.00 -0.66 1.95
CA SER A 74 -18.59 -0.98 1.78
C SER A 74 -18.07 -0.37 0.49
N VAL A 75 -17.07 0.50 0.60
CA VAL A 75 -16.34 1.11 -0.52
C VAL A 75 -14.85 0.88 -0.34
N ARG A 76 -14.11 0.79 -1.45
CA ARG A 76 -12.64 0.69 -1.38
C ARG A 76 -12.00 2.05 -1.15
N ARG A 77 -11.14 2.14 -0.12
CA ARG A 77 -10.39 3.35 0.25
C ARG A 77 -8.92 3.01 0.48
N CYS A 78 -8.06 3.99 0.25
CA CYS A 78 -6.64 3.92 0.62
C CYS A 78 -6.54 4.33 2.08
N LEU A 79 -5.99 3.46 2.92
CA LEU A 79 -5.92 3.68 4.37
C LEU A 79 -4.49 3.88 4.81
N LYS A 80 -4.18 5.05 5.39
CA LYS A 80 -2.84 5.34 5.87
C LYS A 80 -2.44 4.41 7.03
N GLU A 81 -3.35 4.11 7.96
CA GLU A 81 -3.01 3.30 9.14
C GLU A 81 -2.74 1.83 8.79
N CYS A 82 -3.21 1.37 7.62
CA CYS A 82 -3.08 -0.02 7.18
C CYS A 82 -2.04 -0.22 6.09
N SER A 83 -1.21 0.79 5.79
CA SER A 83 -0.26 0.72 4.70
C SER A 83 1.13 1.20 5.11
N PHE A 84 2.15 0.47 4.67
CA PHE A 84 3.55 0.77 4.87
C PHE A 84 4.10 1.45 3.62
N CYS A 85 4.44 2.74 3.75
CA CYS A 85 4.92 3.58 2.65
C CYS A 85 6.35 4.10 2.83
N GLY A 86 7.11 3.50 3.74
CA GLY A 86 8.46 3.91 4.07
C GLY A 86 8.69 3.91 5.58
N ASN A 87 9.95 4.06 5.96
CA ASN A 87 10.35 4.24 7.34
C ASN A 87 11.60 5.12 7.36
N ALA A 88 11.45 6.37 7.82
CA ALA A 88 12.55 7.32 7.91
C ALA A 88 13.72 6.80 8.76
N MET A 89 13.43 5.97 9.78
CA MET A 89 14.47 5.35 10.63
C MET A 89 15.32 4.33 9.89
N MET A 90 14.83 3.80 8.75
CA MET A 90 15.54 2.88 7.86
C MET A 90 16.17 3.61 6.66
N GLY A 91 16.20 4.95 6.65
CA GLY A 91 16.73 5.76 5.55
C GLY A 91 15.84 5.81 4.30
N VAL A 92 14.59 5.31 4.38
CA VAL A 92 13.60 5.42 3.30
C VAL A 92 12.70 6.63 3.60
N PRO A 93 12.49 7.57 2.66
CA PRO A 93 11.63 8.71 2.90
C PRO A 93 10.23 8.25 3.34
N ASP A 94 9.75 8.80 4.44
CA ASP A 94 8.41 8.52 4.93
C ASP A 94 7.38 9.13 3.97
N LYS A 95 6.51 8.28 3.42
CA LYS A 95 5.44 8.68 2.49
C LYS A 95 4.11 8.24 3.04
N THR A 96 3.04 8.75 2.46
CA THR A 96 1.67 8.39 2.85
C THR A 96 0.98 7.62 1.74
N CYS A 97 0.17 6.63 2.12
CA CYS A 97 -0.66 5.93 1.15
C CYS A 97 -1.81 6.84 0.73
N LYS A 98 -1.83 7.23 -0.55
CA LYS A 98 -2.85 8.12 -1.13
C LYS A 98 -3.53 7.45 -2.32
N PRO A 99 -4.78 7.83 -2.64
CA PRO A 99 -5.41 7.40 -3.89
C PRO A 99 -4.63 7.93 -5.09
N ASP A 100 -4.41 7.06 -6.07
CA ASP A 100 -3.85 7.39 -7.37
C ASP A 100 -5.00 7.54 -8.39
N THR A 101 -5.90 6.56 -8.42
CA THR A 101 -7.13 6.59 -9.23
C THR A 101 -8.38 6.51 -8.36
N ILE A 102 -9.31 7.43 -8.60
CA ILE A 102 -10.63 7.49 -7.95
C ILE A 102 -11.70 7.43 -9.04
N GLU A 103 -12.70 6.58 -8.85
CA GLU A 103 -13.82 6.43 -9.78
C GLU A 103 -15.15 6.52 -9.05
N PRO A 104 -16.19 7.06 -9.69
CA PRO A 104 -17.54 7.04 -9.15
C PRO A 104 -18.10 5.61 -9.13
N ARG A 105 -18.82 5.27 -8.07
CA ARG A 105 -19.57 4.02 -7.91
C ARG A 105 -20.97 4.33 -7.45
N ASP A 106 -21.94 3.88 -8.21
CA ASP A 106 -23.34 4.06 -7.89
C ASP A 106 -23.83 3.01 -6.88
N VAL A 107 -24.62 3.48 -5.93
CA VAL A 107 -25.26 2.70 -4.87
C VAL A 107 -26.74 3.02 -4.88
N VAL A 108 -27.57 1.98 -4.91
CA VAL A 108 -29.03 2.15 -4.80
C VAL A 108 -29.43 2.05 -3.34
N VAL A 109 -30.12 3.08 -2.86
CA VAL A 109 -30.80 3.06 -1.56
C VAL A 109 -32.30 2.90 -1.77
N GLN A 110 -32.93 2.15 -0.88
CA GLN A 110 -34.37 2.04 -0.80
C GLN A 110 -34.91 3.13 0.12
N LEU A 111 -35.93 3.86 -0.33
CA LEU A 111 -36.64 4.87 0.45
C LEU A 111 -37.92 4.26 1.01
N PHE A 112 -38.22 4.58 2.28
CA PHE A 112 -39.45 4.18 2.94
C PHE A 112 -40.37 5.38 3.10
N ASN A 113 -41.66 5.19 2.82
CA ASN A 113 -42.71 6.21 2.94
C ASN A 113 -42.56 7.43 2.01
N ASP A 114 -41.82 7.28 0.92
CA ASP A 114 -41.67 8.29 -0.13
C ASP A 114 -42.37 7.83 -1.44
N VAL A 115 -42.69 8.78 -2.31
CA VAL A 115 -43.26 8.53 -3.65
C VAL A 115 -42.26 7.75 -4.50
N GLU A 116 -40.99 8.12 -4.40
CA GLU A 116 -39.88 7.39 -4.98
C GLU A 116 -39.48 6.23 -4.06
N ARG A 117 -39.41 5.00 -4.60
CA ARG A 117 -39.07 3.81 -3.79
C ARG A 117 -37.58 3.55 -3.67
N THR A 118 -36.79 4.07 -4.61
CA THR A 118 -35.35 3.83 -4.69
C THR A 118 -34.65 5.04 -5.26
N ARG A 119 -33.48 5.38 -4.73
CA ARG A 119 -32.63 6.46 -5.24
C ARG A 119 -31.22 5.95 -5.47
N THR A 120 -30.57 6.45 -6.52
CA THR A 120 -29.15 6.17 -6.78
C THR A 120 -28.29 7.29 -6.21
N ILE A 121 -27.21 6.91 -5.55
CA ILE A 121 -26.22 7.80 -4.95
C ILE A 121 -24.85 7.42 -5.52
N THR A 122 -24.09 8.40 -5.94
CA THR A 122 -22.75 8.18 -6.45
C THR A 122 -21.72 8.39 -5.34
N LEU A 123 -20.95 7.35 -5.02
CA LEU A 123 -19.87 7.40 -4.03
C LEU A 123 -18.52 7.33 -4.74
N MET A 124 -17.53 8.07 -4.25
CA MET A 124 -16.17 7.99 -4.79
C MET A 124 -15.47 6.74 -4.25
N GLU A 125 -14.91 5.89 -5.12
CA GLU A 125 -14.21 4.67 -4.76
C GLU A 125 -12.76 4.70 -5.28
N HIS A 126 -11.81 4.26 -4.45
CA HIS A 126 -10.40 4.24 -4.85
C HIS A 126 -10.09 2.93 -5.58
N LYS A 127 -9.60 3.01 -6.80
CA LYS A 127 -9.24 1.83 -7.62
C LYS A 127 -7.78 1.43 -7.50
N SER A 128 -6.91 2.41 -7.23
CA SER A 128 -5.48 2.20 -6.98
C SER A 128 -4.98 3.17 -5.92
N CYS A 129 -3.94 2.77 -5.20
CA CYS A 129 -3.26 3.58 -4.21
C CYS A 129 -1.75 3.62 -4.52
N LYS A 130 -1.08 4.68 -4.07
CA LYS A 130 0.36 4.83 -4.21
C LYS A 130 0.95 5.55 -3.01
N CYS A 131 2.18 5.19 -2.67
CA CYS A 131 2.96 5.89 -1.66
C CYS A 131 3.50 7.20 -2.23
N MET A 132 3.00 8.33 -1.71
CA MET A 132 3.34 9.69 -2.14
C MET A 132 3.65 10.60 -0.96
#